data_AF-A0AAU7HN42-F1
#
_entry.id   AF-A0AAU7HN42-F1
#
_cell.length_a   1.000
_cell.length_b   1.000
_cell.length_c   1.000
_cell.angle_alpha   90.00
_cell.angle_beta   90.00
_cell.angle_gamma   90.00
#
_symmetry.space_group_name_H-M   'P 1'
#
loop_
_entity.id
_entity.type
_entity.pdbx_description
1 polymer ?
#
loop_
_entity_poly.entity_id
_entity_poly.type
_entity_poly.pdbx_seq_one_letter_code
_entity_poly.pdbx_strand_id
1 'polypeptide(L)' 'MRELNRRFKDHRGVPVRVIRWEPETQRVIYLRDGYPHECFRPLEQFRQKFREIEDES' A
#
# COMPACT_ATOMS: atom_id res chain seq x y z
N MET A 1 7.16 3.46 13.80
CA MET A 1 6.66 2.84 12.55
C MET A 1 5.69 1.75 12.93
N ARG A 2 4.60 1.56 12.17
CA ARG A 2 3.70 0.41 12.34
C ARG A 2 3.78 -0.43 11.07
N GLU A 3 4.12 -1.70 11.22
CA GLU A 3 3.96 -2.68 10.16
C GLU A 3 2.46 -2.93 9.99
N LEU A 4 1.95 -2.59 8.81
CA LEU A 4 0.55 -2.75 8.47
C LEU A 4 0.47 -3.87 7.44
N ASN A 5 0.16 -5.10 7.83
CA ASN A 5 -0.08 -6.19 6.87
C ASN A 5 -1.48 -6.06 6.23
N ARG A 6 -1.77 -4.88 5.67
CA ARG A 6 -3.05 -4.56 5.04
C ARG A 6 -2.91 -4.70 3.53
N ARG A 7 -3.91 -5.33 2.91
CA ARG A 7 -3.96 -5.55 1.46
C ARG A 7 -4.82 -4.46 0.81
N PHE A 8 -4.36 -3.98 -0.33
CA PHE A 8 -5.05 -2.98 -1.13
C PHE A 8 -5.05 -3.40 -2.60
N LYS A 9 -5.93 -2.81 -3.39
CA LYS A 9 -5.85 -2.81 -4.86
C LYS A 9 -5.58 -1.39 -5.34
N ASP A 10 -4.68 -1.23 -6.30
CA ASP A 10 -4.46 0.06 -6.95
C ASP A 10 -5.60 0.38 -7.96
N HIS A 11 -5.60 1.58 -8.53
CA HIS A 11 -6.57 2.03 -9.52
C HIS A 11 -6.71 1.11 -10.76
N ARG A 12 -5.70 0.28 -11.05
CA ARG A 12 -5.71 -0.73 -12.12
C ARG A 12 -6.20 -2.11 -11.66
N GLY A 13 -6.58 -2.25 -10.38
CA GLY A 13 -6.99 -3.51 -9.78
C GLY A 13 -5.83 -4.43 -9.36
N VAL A 14 -4.57 -3.99 -9.44
CA VAL A 14 -3.43 -4.83 -9.05
C VAL A 14 -3.35 -4.90 -7.53
N PRO A 15 -3.29 -6.11 -6.94
CA PRO A 15 -3.12 -6.26 -5.51
C PRO A 15 -1.74 -5.76 -5.06
N VAL A 16 -1.75 -5.01 -3.97
CA VAL A 16 -0.54 -4.56 -3.28
C VAL A 16 -0.68 -4.82 -1.78
N ARG A 17 0.45 -5.11 -1.15
CA ARG A 17 0.54 -5.27 0.30
C ARG A 17 1.27 -4.07 0.86
N VAL A 18 0.57 -3.23 1.62
CA VAL A 18 1.25 -2.22 2.43
C VAL A 18 2.12 -2.95 3.44
N ILE A 19 3.33 -2.46 3.67
CA ILE A 19 4.25 -3.04 4.66
C ILE A 19 4.64 -2.00 5.71
N ARG A 20 4.63 -0.70 5.35
CA ARG A 20 5.04 0.38 6.24
C ARG A 20 4.38 1.70 5.87
N TRP A 21 4.15 2.54 6.88
CA TRP A 21 3.82 3.95 6.70
C TRP A 21 4.83 4.83 7.47
N GLU A 22 5.33 5.85 6.79
CA GLU A 22 6.26 6.85 7.30
C GLU A 22 5.52 8.17 7.57
N PRO A 23 5.30 8.55 8.84
CA PRO A 23 4.57 9.76 9.18
C PRO A 23 5.34 11.05 8.84
N GLU A 24 6.67 11.03 8.98
CA GLU A 24 7.53 12.21 8.77
C GLU A 24 7.52 12.70 7.33
N THR A 25 7.52 11.77 6.37
CA THR A 25 7.49 12.06 4.93
C THR A 25 6.11 11.88 4.31
N GLN A 26 5.13 11.45 5.11
CA GLN A 26 3.78 11.06 4.70
C GLN A 26 3.79 10.06 3.53
N ARG A 27 4.62 9.02 3.60
CA ARG A 27 4.76 8.00 2.54
C ARG A 27 4.20 6.65 2.99
N VAL A 28 3.50 5.98 2.09
CA VAL A 28 3.07 4.59 2.25
C VAL A 28 3.98 3.73 1.40
N ILE A 29 4.61 2.74 2.02
CA ILE A 29 5.49 1.77 1.39
C ILE A 29 4.72 0.45 1.26
N TYR A 30 4.73 -0.11 0.05
CA TYR A 30 4.01 -1.31 -0.30
C TYR A 30 4.80 -2.16 -1.30
N LEU A 31 4.47 -3.45 -1.30
CA LEU A 31 4.95 -4.42 -2.28
C LEU A 31 3.84 -4.70 -3.29
N ARG A 32 4.22 -4.83 -4.56
CA ARG A 32 3.32 -5.24 -5.64
C ARG A 32 3.56 -6.71 -5.95
N ASP A 33 2.49 -7.43 -6.26
CA ASP A 33 2.61 -8.81 -6.71
C ASP A 33 3.47 -8.93 -7.98
N GLY A 34 4.40 -9.88 -7.99
CA GLY A 34 5.35 -10.06 -9.10
C GLY A 34 6.45 -8.99 -9.21
N TYR A 35 6.61 -8.10 -8.22
CA TYR A 35 7.68 -7.10 -8.21
C TYR A 35 8.49 -7.15 -6.92
N PRO A 36 9.80 -7.46 -6.97
CA PRO A 36 10.61 -7.73 -5.77
C PRO A 36 11.02 -6.47 -5.00
N HIS A 37 10.84 -5.27 -5.58
CA HIS A 37 11.27 -4.02 -4.95
C HIS A 37 10.13 -3.31 -4.23
N GLU A 38 10.48 -2.66 -3.12
CA GLU A 38 9.59 -1.80 -2.36
C GLU A 38 9.18 -0.58 -3.20
N CYS A 39 7.87 -0.34 -3.28
CA CYS A 39 7.30 0.86 -3.90
C CYS A 39 6.83 1.81 -2.81
N PHE A 40 6.86 3.12 -3.08
CA PHE A 40 6.28 4.11 -2.19
C PHE A 40 5.40 5.11 -2.93
N ARG A 41 4.38 5.63 -2.23
CA ARG A 41 3.54 6.74 -2.70
C ARG A 41 3.23 7.70 -1.54
N PRO A 42 3.06 9.01 -1.82
CA PRO A 42 2.51 9.93 -0.83
C PRO A 42 1.15 9.43 -0.33
N LEU A 43 0.90 9.60 0.98
CA LEU A 43 -0.31 9.13 1.65
C LEU A 43 -1.58 9.65 0.97
N GLU A 44 -1.59 10.90 0.56
CA GLU A 44 -2.75 11.50 -0.12
C GLU A 44 -3.05 10.82 -1.46
N GLN A 45 -2.02 10.56 -2.27
CA GLN A 45 -2.18 9.81 -3.52
C GLN A 45 -2.56 8.36 -3.27
N PHE A 46 -2.02 7.76 -2.20
CA PHE A 46 -2.36 6.40 -1.82
C PHE A 46 -3.86 6.30 -1.49
N ARG A 47 -4.39 7.20 -0.66
CA ARG A 47 -5.81 7.25 -0.29
C ARG A 47 -6.75 7.48 -1.49
N GLN A 48 -6.31 8.23 -2.50
CA GLN A 48 -7.11 8.48 -3.70
C GLN A 48 -7.12 7.30 -4.69
N LYS A 49 -5.98 6.61 -4.83
CA LYS A 49 -5.76 5.63 -5.91
C LYS A 49 -5.82 4.18 -5.45
N PHE A 50 -5.79 3.92 -4.15
CA PHE A 50 -5.80 2.57 -3.60
C PHE A 50 -7.04 2.35 -2.78
N ARG A 51 -7.65 1.19 -2.94
CA ARG A 51 -8.77 0.73 -2.12
C ARG A 51 -8.34 -0.45 -1.28
N GLU A 52 -8.66 -0.39 0.00
CA GLU A 52 -8.45 -1.54 0.88
C GLU A 52 -9.28 -2.72 0.39
N ILE A 53 -8.68 -3.90 0.47
CA ILE A 53 -9.42 -5.14 0.36
C ILE A 53 -9.40 -5.78 1.76
N GLU A 54 -10.58 -5.96 2.34
CA GLU A 54 -10.72 -6.81 3.49
C GLU A 54 -10.37 -8.23 3.05
N ASP A 55 -9.47 -8.87 3.80
CA ASP A 55 -9.23 -10.29 3.64
C ASP A 55 -10.51 -10.96 4.14
N GLU A 56 -11.38 -11.38 3.23
CA GLU A 56 -12.56 -12.18 3.60
C GLU A 56 -12.05 -13.50 4.17
N SER A 57 -11.92 -13.54 5.51
CA SER A 57 -11.67 -14.74 6.32
C SER A 57 -12.96 -15.16 7.01
#